data_AF-A0A2R3MXH0-F1
#
_entry.id   AF-A0A2R3MXH0-F1
#
_cell.length_a   1.000
_cell.length_b   1.000
_cell.length_c   1.000
_cell.angle_alpha   90.00
_cell.angle_beta   90.00
_cell.angle_gamma   90.00
#
_symmetry.space_group_name_H-M   'P 1'
#
loop_
_entity.id
_entity.type
_entity.pdbx_description
1 polymer ?
#
loop_
_entity_poly.entity_id
_entity_poly.type
_entity_poly.pdbx_seq_one_letter_code
_entity_poly.pdbx_strand_id
1 'polypeptide(L)'
;MEFTVLRRKYTELCYESYTSRLQPEGLELSFHYRLTAADGGSIAFVHSIRYQLMEGGKAVPLPLAAERLKELENLIFQIGLAETINYWKLACPPRLRIACGRLRPEAAAFWQKLYYNGLGEFIYINGIHRLTPAVTPENWLEIVSSGSQPLPPVSGQDLCGTLIPVGGGKDSVVSLELLRPEAADNLPFVMSAPQAAYDCIAIAGYDRYLQAERRLDPQLLRLNSEGYLNGHVPFSAILAFIAALGAALTHKRYIALSNEKSANEPSVPGTMFNHQYSKTVEFERDFTAYFKGIMPGIKYFSLLRPLYEIEIGQAFAGYPAYHSVFRSCNRGKKTNVWCGHCPKCLFVYIILSPYLEREKLKQIFGRDLLADEELWPVLRELLGLAETKPFECVGTIWEVRYALAKAASRYGYSIGGADTPALVELFLKADLPPAKPDENYEAGDCLPEQFRGRVERLHELHFRPTASQFA
;
A
#
# COMPACT_ATOMS: atom_id res chain seq x y z
N MET A 1 -21.45 -2.40 -16.30
CA MET A 1 -22.70 -1.76 -15.87
C MET A 1 -22.40 -0.36 -15.42
N GLU A 2 -23.28 0.60 -15.72
CA GLU A 2 -23.08 2.00 -15.37
C GLU A 2 -23.24 2.27 -13.87
N PHE A 3 -22.42 3.18 -13.34
CA PHE A 3 -22.46 3.59 -11.93
C PHE A 3 -23.85 4.06 -11.51
N THR A 4 -24.50 4.91 -12.32
CA THR A 4 -25.81 5.50 -11.99
C THR A 4 -26.91 4.44 -11.92
N VAL A 5 -26.82 3.38 -12.74
CA VAL A 5 -27.76 2.27 -12.72
C VAL A 5 -27.58 1.44 -11.44
N LEU A 6 -26.35 1.08 -11.12
CA LEU A 6 -26.05 0.26 -9.94
C LEU A 6 -26.35 0.98 -8.62
N ARG A 7 -25.97 2.25 -8.50
CA ARG A 7 -26.22 3.07 -7.30
C ARG A 7 -27.71 3.36 -7.08
N ARG A 8 -28.54 3.36 -8.14
CA ARG A 8 -30.01 3.43 -8.02
C ARG A 8 -30.61 2.08 -7.64
N LYS A 9 -30.08 0.99 -8.21
CA LYS A 9 -30.55 -0.36 -7.93
C LYS A 9 -30.28 -0.76 -6.48
N TYR A 10 -29.09 -0.45 -5.95
CA TYR A 10 -28.67 -0.83 -4.60
C TYR A 10 -28.62 0.39 -3.68
N THR A 11 -29.35 0.31 -2.57
CA THR A 11 -29.61 1.45 -1.69
C THR A 11 -28.77 1.43 -0.42
N GLU A 12 -28.34 0.25 0.04
CA GLU A 12 -27.61 0.10 1.29
C GLU A 12 -26.64 -1.08 1.25
N LEU A 13 -25.41 -0.88 1.76
CA LEU A 13 -24.57 -1.98 2.25
C LEU A 13 -24.67 -2.03 3.78
N CYS A 14 -24.92 -3.21 4.33
CA CYS A 14 -24.97 -3.43 5.76
C CYS A 14 -23.78 -4.27 6.23
N TYR A 15 -23.06 -3.82 7.26
CA TYR A 15 -22.14 -4.63 8.05
C TYR A 15 -22.90 -5.28 9.20
N GLU A 16 -23.32 -6.53 8.98
CA GLU A 16 -24.32 -7.23 9.78
C GLU A 16 -23.76 -7.75 11.10
N SER A 17 -22.63 -8.45 11.03
CA SER A 17 -22.00 -9.13 12.16
C SER A 17 -20.57 -9.51 11.85
N TYR A 18 -19.82 -9.86 12.89
CA TYR A 18 -18.51 -10.48 12.78
C TYR A 18 -18.36 -11.54 13.85
N THR A 19 -17.49 -12.50 13.58
CA THR A 19 -17.14 -13.57 14.53
C THR A 19 -15.63 -13.71 14.60
N SER A 20 -15.15 -14.13 15.77
CA SER A 20 -13.74 -14.44 16.00
C SER A 20 -13.64 -15.81 16.68
N ARG A 21 -12.68 -16.61 16.23
CA ARG A 21 -12.41 -17.94 16.78
C ARG A 21 -10.91 -18.15 16.90
N LEU A 22 -10.42 -18.21 18.14
CA LEU A 22 -9.06 -18.63 18.42
C LEU A 22 -8.97 -20.15 18.29
N GLN A 23 -8.03 -20.61 17.49
CA GLN A 23 -7.70 -22.02 17.27
C GLN A 23 -6.22 -22.26 17.64
N PRO A 24 -5.78 -23.51 17.85
CA PRO A 24 -4.38 -23.81 18.13
C PRO A 24 -3.40 -23.26 17.09
N GLU A 25 -3.80 -23.24 15.82
CA GLU A 25 -2.97 -22.79 14.70
C GLU A 25 -3.10 -21.30 14.37
N GLY A 26 -3.93 -20.53 15.08
CA GLY A 26 -4.14 -19.11 14.79
C GLY A 26 -5.52 -18.55 15.14
N LEU A 27 -5.80 -17.34 14.68
CA LEU A 27 -7.08 -16.64 14.87
C LEU A 27 -7.82 -16.54 13.54
N GLU A 28 -9.06 -17.03 13.51
CA GLU A 28 -9.96 -16.86 12.38
C GLU A 28 -10.99 -15.77 12.66
N LEU A 29 -11.17 -14.88 11.70
CA LEU A 29 -12.18 -13.83 11.70
C LEU A 29 -13.11 -14.02 10.51
N SER A 30 -14.40 -13.82 10.71
CA SER A 30 -15.39 -13.76 9.63
C SER A 30 -16.26 -12.53 9.77
N PHE A 31 -16.51 -11.84 8.66
CA PHE A 31 -17.30 -10.62 8.59
C PHE A 31 -18.44 -10.82 7.60
N HIS A 32 -19.66 -10.47 8.01
CA HIS A 32 -20.87 -10.68 7.24
C HIS A 32 -21.41 -9.35 6.75
N TYR A 33 -21.62 -9.27 5.44
CA TYR A 33 -22.16 -8.08 4.78
C TYR A 33 -23.39 -8.41 3.96
N ARG A 34 -24.28 -7.44 3.80
CA ARG A 34 -25.45 -7.54 2.92
C ARG A 34 -25.63 -6.30 2.08
N LEU A 35 -25.65 -6.47 0.77
CA LEU A 35 -25.98 -5.41 -0.19
C LEU A 35 -27.47 -5.52 -0.54
N THR A 36 -28.25 -4.50 -0.22
CA THR A 36 -29.71 -4.48 -0.37
C THR A 36 -30.11 -3.63 -1.57
N ALA A 37 -31.02 -4.16 -2.38
CA ALA A 37 -31.60 -3.51 -3.54
C ALA A 37 -32.90 -2.77 -3.19
N ALA A 38 -33.26 -1.77 -4.00
CA ALA A 38 -34.47 -0.97 -3.82
C ALA A 38 -35.77 -1.80 -3.91
N ASP A 39 -35.75 -2.92 -4.63
CA ASP A 39 -36.86 -3.86 -4.78
C ASP A 39 -36.98 -4.90 -3.64
N GLY A 40 -36.12 -4.79 -2.62
CA GLY A 40 -36.05 -5.74 -1.51
C GLY A 40 -35.15 -6.95 -1.76
N GLY A 41 -34.59 -7.11 -2.96
CA GLY A 41 -33.55 -8.11 -3.22
C GLY A 41 -32.30 -7.87 -2.37
N SER A 42 -31.52 -8.91 -2.07
CA SER A 42 -30.25 -8.73 -1.38
C SER A 42 -29.19 -9.74 -1.78
N ILE A 43 -27.92 -9.35 -1.62
CA ILE A 43 -26.75 -10.19 -1.82
C ILE A 43 -25.99 -10.24 -0.51
N ALA A 44 -25.77 -11.44 0.02
CA ALA A 44 -24.98 -11.66 1.23
C ALA A 44 -23.53 -12.00 0.86
N PHE A 45 -22.59 -11.51 1.66
CA PHE A 45 -21.16 -11.76 1.51
C PHE A 45 -20.56 -12.19 2.85
N VAL A 46 -19.56 -13.08 2.78
CA VAL A 46 -18.71 -13.46 3.90
C VAL A 46 -17.25 -13.19 3.53
N HIS A 47 -16.62 -12.28 4.26
CA HIS A 47 -15.18 -12.06 4.19
C HIS A 47 -14.51 -12.80 5.34
N SER A 48 -13.34 -13.40 5.12
CA SER A 48 -12.60 -14.04 6.20
C SER A 48 -11.13 -13.64 6.22
N ILE A 49 -10.57 -13.59 7.42
CA ILE A 49 -9.15 -13.33 7.65
C ILE A 49 -8.61 -14.36 8.65
N ARG A 50 -7.48 -14.99 8.32
CA ARG A 50 -6.79 -15.92 9.21
C ARG A 50 -5.42 -15.36 9.61
N TYR A 51 -5.18 -15.18 10.90
CA TYR A 51 -3.87 -14.84 11.45
C TYR A 51 -3.15 -16.09 11.91
N GLN A 52 -1.87 -16.22 11.56
CA GLN A 52 -1.01 -17.29 12.04
C GLN A 52 0.37 -16.74 12.39
N LEU A 53 0.91 -17.11 13.54
CA LEU A 53 2.31 -16.88 13.85
C LEU A 53 3.11 -18.07 13.33
N MET A 54 4.14 -17.78 12.55
CA MET A 54 4.97 -18.79 11.91
C MET A 54 6.37 -18.77 12.54
N GLU A 55 6.96 -19.95 12.74
CA GLU A 55 8.31 -20.14 13.24
C GLU A 55 8.93 -21.37 12.57
N GLY A 56 10.07 -21.19 11.90
CA GLY A 56 10.73 -22.28 11.16
C GLY A 56 9.82 -22.95 10.12
N GLY A 57 8.93 -22.17 9.50
CA GLY A 57 7.96 -22.64 8.49
C GLY A 57 6.73 -23.38 9.05
N LYS A 58 6.54 -23.41 10.38
CA LYS A 58 5.38 -24.06 11.02
C LYS A 58 4.53 -23.03 11.77
N ALA A 59 3.21 -23.25 11.79
CA ALA A 59 2.33 -22.46 12.63
C ALA A 59 2.58 -22.79 14.10
N VAL A 60 2.75 -21.74 14.91
CA VAL A 60 2.87 -21.82 16.37
C VAL A 60 1.72 -21.05 17.02
N PRO A 61 1.35 -21.37 18.27
CA PRO A 61 0.29 -20.65 18.97
C PRO A 61 0.55 -19.14 19.03
N LEU A 62 -0.49 -18.34 18.82
CA LEU A 62 -0.44 -16.90 19.08
C LEU A 62 -0.22 -16.66 20.58
N PRO A 63 0.57 -15.65 20.99
CA PRO A 63 0.78 -15.31 22.40
C PRO A 63 -0.43 -14.54 22.96
N LEU A 64 -1.62 -15.14 22.85
CA LEU A 64 -2.92 -14.58 23.24
C LEU A 64 -3.72 -15.64 24.01
N ALA A 65 -4.12 -15.30 25.24
CA ALA A 65 -5.07 -16.11 26.01
C ALA A 65 -6.50 -15.92 25.45
N ALA A 66 -7.31 -16.98 25.46
CA ALA A 66 -8.66 -16.95 24.86
C ALA A 66 -9.56 -15.87 25.49
N GLU A 67 -9.39 -15.60 26.78
CA GLU A 67 -10.14 -14.60 27.54
C GLU A 67 -9.83 -13.17 27.07
N ARG A 68 -8.60 -12.94 26.61
CA ARG A 68 -8.11 -11.64 26.11
C ARG A 68 -8.66 -11.30 24.73
N LEU A 69 -9.18 -12.28 23.96
CA LEU A 69 -9.72 -12.02 22.62
C LEU A 69 -10.88 -11.02 22.65
N LYS A 70 -11.70 -11.04 23.71
CA LYS A 70 -12.79 -10.08 23.91
C LYS A 70 -12.31 -8.64 24.02
N GLU A 71 -11.11 -8.42 24.56
CA GLU A 71 -10.52 -7.08 24.67
C GLU A 71 -10.10 -6.52 23.31
N LEU A 72 -9.95 -7.38 22.29
CA LEU A 72 -9.56 -7.00 20.93
C LEU A 72 -10.77 -6.77 20.00
N GLU A 73 -12.01 -6.88 20.50
CA GLU A 73 -13.23 -6.76 19.70
C GLU A 73 -13.29 -5.46 18.90
N ASN A 74 -12.83 -4.33 19.47
CA ASN A 74 -12.82 -3.06 18.76
C ASN A 74 -11.90 -3.13 17.52
N LEU A 75 -10.69 -3.70 17.62
CA LEU A 75 -9.79 -3.85 16.48
C LEU A 75 -10.38 -4.77 15.41
N ILE A 76 -11.01 -5.87 15.81
CA ILE A 76 -11.69 -6.81 14.91
C ILE A 76 -12.84 -6.09 14.18
N PHE A 77 -13.65 -5.33 14.91
CA PHE A 77 -14.72 -4.52 14.34
C PHE A 77 -14.20 -3.52 13.31
N GLN A 78 -13.09 -2.81 13.58
CA GLN A 78 -12.50 -1.86 12.64
C GLN A 78 -11.99 -2.52 11.35
N ILE A 79 -11.43 -3.72 11.45
CA ILE A 79 -11.03 -4.51 10.26
C ILE A 79 -12.25 -4.81 9.41
N GLY A 80 -13.33 -5.31 10.01
CA GLY A 80 -14.56 -5.60 9.28
C GLY A 80 -15.15 -4.35 8.63
N LEU A 81 -15.03 -3.18 9.27
CA LEU A 81 -15.42 -1.91 8.68
C LEU A 81 -14.51 -1.52 7.49
N ALA A 82 -13.20 -1.67 7.60
CA ALA A 82 -12.28 -1.41 6.48
C ALA A 82 -12.57 -2.31 5.26
N GLU A 83 -12.89 -3.58 5.51
CA GLU A 83 -13.17 -4.56 4.46
C GLU A 83 -14.51 -4.31 3.74
N THR A 84 -15.44 -3.54 4.34
CA THR A 84 -16.70 -3.16 3.66
C THR A 84 -16.46 -2.43 2.34
N ILE A 85 -15.34 -1.72 2.19
CA ILE A 85 -14.98 -1.00 0.96
C ILE A 85 -14.97 -1.92 -0.26
N ASN A 86 -14.48 -3.17 -0.10
CA ASN A 86 -14.41 -4.14 -1.21
C ASN A 86 -15.79 -4.51 -1.76
N TYR A 87 -16.79 -4.56 -0.90
CA TYR A 87 -18.16 -4.96 -1.25
C TYR A 87 -19.02 -3.75 -1.62
N TRP A 88 -18.77 -2.60 -0.97
CA TRP A 88 -19.46 -1.35 -1.26
C TRP A 88 -19.23 -0.89 -2.70
N LYS A 89 -17.97 -0.98 -3.17
CA LYS A 89 -17.60 -0.50 -4.51
C LYS A 89 -18.34 -1.20 -5.65
N LEU A 90 -18.88 -2.40 -5.43
CA LEU A 90 -19.59 -3.17 -6.47
C LEU A 90 -20.77 -2.40 -7.07
N ALA A 91 -21.44 -1.60 -6.23
CA ALA A 91 -22.62 -0.85 -6.64
C ALA A 91 -22.67 0.59 -6.09
N CYS A 92 -21.73 0.97 -5.21
CA CYS A 92 -21.65 2.27 -4.56
C CYS A 92 -22.99 2.71 -3.96
N PRO A 93 -23.67 1.92 -3.11
CA PRO A 93 -24.93 2.34 -2.51
C PRO A 93 -24.74 3.63 -1.71
N PRO A 94 -25.74 4.53 -1.66
CA PRO A 94 -25.62 5.81 -0.96
C PRO A 94 -25.41 5.67 0.54
N ARG A 95 -25.80 4.53 1.13
CA ARG A 95 -25.75 4.28 2.56
C ARG A 95 -24.91 3.07 2.94
N LEU A 96 -24.05 3.23 3.95
CA LEU A 96 -23.40 2.15 4.69
C LEU A 96 -24.02 2.09 6.09
N ARG A 97 -24.71 0.99 6.40
CA ARG A 97 -25.27 0.73 7.73
C ARG A 97 -24.37 -0.21 8.52
N ILE A 98 -24.04 0.17 9.73
CA ILE A 98 -23.26 -0.63 10.67
C ILE A 98 -24.22 -1.19 11.72
N ALA A 99 -24.59 -2.46 11.59
CA ALA A 99 -25.54 -3.10 12.50
C ALA A 99 -24.86 -3.71 13.73
N CYS A 100 -23.62 -4.17 13.59
CA CYS A 100 -22.86 -4.87 14.62
C CYS A 100 -22.04 -3.96 15.57
N GLY A 101 -22.28 -2.65 15.53
CA GLY A 101 -21.54 -1.71 16.36
C GLY A 101 -21.97 -0.27 16.13
N ARG A 102 -21.27 0.64 16.80
CA ARG A 102 -21.50 2.08 16.68
C ARG A 102 -20.20 2.83 16.52
N LEU A 103 -20.14 3.67 15.48
CA LEU A 103 -19.09 4.64 15.32
C LEU A 103 -19.30 5.82 16.26
N ARG A 104 -18.18 6.36 16.78
CA ARG A 104 -18.19 7.66 17.45
C ARG A 104 -18.47 8.75 16.40
N PRO A 105 -19.10 9.88 16.77
CA PRO A 105 -19.42 10.95 15.82
C PRO A 105 -18.22 11.40 14.99
N GLU A 106 -17.04 11.50 15.60
CA GLU A 106 -15.80 11.94 14.96
C GLU A 106 -15.22 10.89 14.00
N ALA A 107 -15.63 9.62 14.15
CA ALA A 107 -15.17 8.53 13.31
C ALA A 107 -15.76 8.56 11.90
N ALA A 108 -17.00 9.05 11.74
CA ALA A 108 -17.70 9.04 10.46
C ALA A 108 -16.95 9.87 9.41
N ALA A 109 -16.44 11.04 9.79
CA ALA A 109 -15.66 11.92 8.91
C ALA A 109 -14.38 11.24 8.40
N PHE A 110 -13.65 10.52 9.26
CA PHE A 110 -12.48 9.74 8.85
C PHE A 110 -12.85 8.70 7.79
N TRP A 111 -13.92 7.92 8.02
CA TRP A 111 -14.35 6.89 7.08
C TRP A 111 -14.87 7.49 5.76
N GLN A 112 -15.68 8.54 5.79
CA GLN A 112 -16.16 9.22 4.59
C GLN A 112 -14.99 9.74 3.74
N LYS A 113 -14.01 10.38 4.39
CA LYS A 113 -12.78 10.84 3.72
C LYS A 113 -11.99 9.68 3.11
N LEU A 114 -11.81 8.59 3.85
CA LEU A 114 -11.14 7.38 3.34
C LEU A 114 -11.89 6.75 2.14
N TYR A 115 -13.22 6.70 2.18
CA TYR A 115 -14.03 6.19 1.07
C TYR A 115 -13.92 7.05 -0.18
N TYR A 116 -13.81 8.37 -0.03
CA TYR A 116 -13.68 9.26 -1.19
C TYR A 116 -12.25 9.25 -1.74
N ASN A 117 -11.27 9.65 -0.92
CA ASN A 117 -9.88 9.78 -1.35
C ASN A 117 -9.22 8.41 -1.63
N GLY A 118 -9.53 7.40 -0.81
CA GLY A 118 -9.00 6.04 -0.98
C GLY A 118 -9.57 5.29 -2.19
N LEU A 119 -10.72 5.73 -2.72
CA LEU A 119 -11.28 5.26 -3.99
C LEU A 119 -11.04 6.24 -5.13
N GLY A 120 -10.07 7.16 -5.01
CA GLY A 120 -9.81 8.19 -6.02
C GLY A 120 -9.55 7.62 -7.43
N GLU A 121 -8.70 6.59 -7.56
CA GLU A 121 -8.52 5.89 -8.84
C GLU A 121 -9.83 5.25 -9.34
N PHE A 122 -10.57 4.58 -8.45
CA PHE A 122 -11.83 3.95 -8.79
C PHE A 122 -12.84 4.97 -9.33
N ILE A 123 -12.94 6.15 -8.70
CA ILE A 123 -13.77 7.27 -9.14
C ILE A 123 -13.30 7.80 -10.50
N TYR A 124 -11.99 7.89 -10.73
CA TYR A 124 -11.42 8.38 -11.98
C TYR A 124 -11.68 7.40 -13.14
N ILE A 125 -11.26 6.14 -13.00
CA ILE A 125 -11.35 5.10 -14.04
C ILE A 125 -12.80 4.80 -14.44
N ASN A 126 -13.74 4.84 -13.49
CA ASN A 126 -15.16 4.62 -13.78
C ASN A 126 -15.89 5.89 -14.26
N GLY A 127 -15.18 7.00 -14.52
CA GLY A 127 -15.78 8.24 -15.01
C GLY A 127 -16.73 8.96 -14.04
N ILE A 128 -16.76 8.54 -12.77
CA ILE A 128 -17.71 9.03 -11.75
C ILE A 128 -17.49 10.52 -11.46
N HIS A 129 -16.24 10.98 -11.53
CA HIS A 129 -15.86 12.39 -11.39
C HIS A 129 -16.47 13.33 -12.46
N ARG A 130 -16.96 12.79 -13.59
CA ARG A 130 -17.52 13.57 -14.71
C ARG A 130 -19.04 13.69 -14.66
N LEU A 131 -19.68 13.12 -13.64
CA LEU A 131 -21.14 13.12 -13.52
C LEU A 131 -21.68 14.50 -13.11
N THR A 132 -22.93 14.75 -13.47
CA THR A 132 -23.68 15.95 -13.07
C THR A 132 -24.97 15.53 -12.36
N PRO A 133 -25.19 15.93 -11.10
CA PRO A 133 -24.25 16.65 -10.24
C PRO A 133 -23.00 15.80 -9.91
N ALA A 134 -21.89 16.48 -9.65
CA ALA A 134 -20.63 15.83 -9.31
C ALA A 134 -20.71 15.10 -7.97
N VAL A 135 -19.97 14.00 -7.86
CA VAL A 135 -19.77 13.30 -6.59
C VAL A 135 -18.72 14.04 -5.76
N THR A 136 -19.08 14.39 -4.54
CA THR A 136 -18.24 15.11 -3.56
C THR A 136 -18.11 14.28 -2.29
N PRO A 137 -17.12 14.57 -1.41
CA PRO A 137 -17.00 13.89 -0.12
C PRO A 137 -18.30 13.89 0.70
N GLU A 138 -19.11 14.95 0.61
CA GLU A 138 -20.33 15.13 1.39
C GLU A 138 -21.50 14.28 0.87
N ASN A 139 -21.55 13.99 -0.44
CA ASN A 139 -22.65 13.24 -1.06
C ASN A 139 -22.27 11.81 -1.48
N TRP A 140 -21.00 11.42 -1.27
CA TRP A 140 -20.47 10.12 -1.69
C TRP A 140 -21.05 8.95 -0.89
N LEU A 141 -21.12 9.11 0.43
CA LEU A 141 -21.51 8.04 1.34
C LEU A 141 -22.09 8.59 2.65
N GLU A 142 -23.30 8.17 2.98
CA GLU A 142 -23.85 8.28 4.33
C GLU A 142 -23.46 7.05 5.15
N ILE A 143 -22.90 7.25 6.34
CA ILE A 143 -22.57 6.16 7.27
C ILE A 143 -23.49 6.27 8.49
N VAL A 144 -24.26 5.21 8.75
CA VAL A 144 -25.16 5.15 9.90
C VAL A 144 -24.81 3.96 10.79
N SER A 145 -24.98 4.13 12.10
CA SER A 145 -24.81 3.05 13.08
C SER A 145 -26.15 2.71 13.72
N SER A 146 -26.42 1.42 13.88
CA SER A 146 -27.61 0.91 14.57
C SER A 146 -27.30 0.30 15.95
N GLY A 147 -26.02 0.07 16.27
CA GLY A 147 -25.61 -0.41 17.60
C GLY A 147 -25.86 0.62 18.70
N SER A 148 -26.05 0.15 19.94
CA SER A 148 -26.41 1.00 21.09
C SER A 148 -25.25 1.89 21.56
N GLN A 149 -24.02 1.35 21.63
CA GLN A 149 -22.84 2.06 22.13
C GLN A 149 -21.56 1.75 21.33
N PRO A 150 -20.59 2.69 21.25
CA PRO A 150 -19.28 2.41 20.69
C PRO A 150 -18.52 1.36 21.51
N LEU A 151 -17.69 0.55 20.83
CA LEU A 151 -16.82 -0.41 21.51
C LEU A 151 -15.72 0.34 22.30
N PRO A 152 -15.34 -0.15 23.49
CA PRO A 152 -14.31 0.48 24.30
C PRO A 152 -12.95 0.45 23.60
N PRO A 153 -12.03 1.40 23.88
CA PRO A 153 -10.66 1.31 23.43
C PRO A 153 -9.98 0.04 23.95
N VAL A 154 -9.08 -0.51 23.15
CA VAL A 154 -8.21 -1.63 23.52
C VAL A 154 -7.10 -1.11 24.42
N SER A 155 -6.89 -1.77 25.56
CA SER A 155 -5.78 -1.47 26.48
C SER A 155 -4.56 -2.30 26.09
N GLY A 156 -3.47 -1.64 25.73
CA GLY A 156 -2.18 -2.31 25.52
C GLY A 156 -1.49 -2.60 26.84
N GLN A 157 -1.10 -3.85 27.06
CA GLN A 157 -0.18 -4.23 28.14
C GLN A 157 1.13 -4.69 27.50
N ASP A 158 2.25 -4.28 28.09
CA ASP A 158 3.61 -4.76 27.77
C ASP A 158 4.03 -4.70 26.28
N LEU A 159 3.54 -3.68 25.55
CA LEU A 159 3.87 -3.50 24.14
C LEU A 159 5.33 -3.07 23.94
N CYS A 160 6.08 -3.83 23.13
CA CYS A 160 7.48 -3.55 22.80
C CYS A 160 7.83 -3.95 21.36
N GLY A 161 8.94 -3.45 20.82
CA GLY A 161 9.41 -3.84 19.50
C GLY A 161 8.50 -3.45 18.32
N THR A 162 8.85 -3.92 17.13
CA THR A 162 8.25 -3.46 15.86
C THR A 162 7.65 -4.60 15.05
N LEU A 163 6.40 -4.44 14.64
CA LEU A 163 5.80 -5.21 13.56
C LEU A 163 6.19 -4.55 12.21
N ILE A 164 6.81 -5.30 11.31
CA ILE A 164 7.34 -4.79 10.03
C ILE A 164 6.53 -5.35 8.86
N PRO A 165 5.58 -4.61 8.27
CA PRO A 165 4.88 -5.08 7.08
C PRO A 165 5.83 -5.29 5.88
N VAL A 166 5.87 -6.50 5.33
CA VAL A 166 6.75 -6.90 4.23
C VAL A 166 5.93 -7.24 2.98
N GLY A 167 6.21 -6.53 1.88
CA GLY A 167 5.58 -6.75 0.57
C GLY A 167 6.41 -7.55 -0.43
N GLY A 168 7.71 -7.76 -0.15
CA GLY A 168 8.66 -8.41 -1.08
C GLY A 168 9.26 -7.49 -2.13
N GLY A 169 8.96 -6.19 -2.07
CA GLY A 169 9.58 -5.16 -2.91
C GLY A 169 10.81 -4.52 -2.25
N LYS A 170 11.49 -3.65 -3.00
CA LYS A 170 12.71 -2.96 -2.56
C LYS A 170 12.53 -2.18 -1.25
N ASP A 171 11.39 -1.49 -1.09
CA ASP A 171 11.12 -0.62 0.05
C ASP A 171 11.09 -1.44 1.35
N SER A 172 10.37 -2.57 1.33
CA SER A 172 10.33 -3.47 2.48
C SER A 172 11.67 -4.12 2.80
N VAL A 173 12.54 -4.33 1.80
CA VAL A 173 13.91 -4.81 2.04
C VAL A 173 14.74 -3.74 2.76
N VAL A 174 14.66 -2.48 2.33
CA VAL A 174 15.34 -1.38 3.01
C VAL A 174 14.87 -1.24 4.46
N SER A 175 13.56 -1.36 4.72
CA SER A 175 13.03 -1.36 6.09
C SER A 175 13.52 -2.55 6.93
N LEU A 176 13.58 -3.76 6.36
CA LEU A 176 14.11 -4.95 7.04
C LEU A 176 15.57 -4.75 7.44
N GLU A 177 16.41 -4.24 6.54
CA GLU A 177 17.83 -3.98 6.82
C GLU A 177 18.03 -2.84 7.82
N LEU A 178 17.27 -1.75 7.74
CA LEU A 178 17.34 -0.63 8.69
C LEU A 178 16.99 -1.03 10.14
N LEU A 179 16.08 -1.99 10.28
CA LEU A 179 15.60 -2.49 11.57
C LEU A 179 16.30 -3.78 12.02
N ARG A 180 17.22 -4.31 11.20
CA ARG A 180 17.95 -5.55 11.50
C ARG A 180 18.70 -5.54 12.84
N PRO A 181 19.30 -4.42 13.31
CA PRO A 181 19.96 -4.42 14.62
C PRO A 181 19.03 -4.77 15.80
N GLU A 182 17.71 -4.62 15.66
CA GLU A 182 16.69 -5.00 16.66
C GLU A 182 15.90 -6.25 16.25
N ALA A 183 16.46 -7.12 15.40
CA ALA A 183 15.75 -8.29 14.88
C ALA A 183 15.09 -9.15 15.97
N ALA A 184 15.68 -9.25 17.16
CA ALA A 184 15.13 -9.98 18.30
C ALA A 184 13.80 -9.40 18.82
N ASP A 185 13.61 -8.08 18.72
CA ASP A 185 12.40 -7.37 19.16
C ASP A 185 11.42 -7.13 18.01
N ASN A 186 11.84 -7.37 16.78
CA ASN A 186 11.03 -7.15 15.59
C ASN A 186 10.29 -8.42 15.16
N LEU A 187 9.22 -8.24 14.41
CA LEU A 187 8.46 -9.32 13.81
C LEU A 187 7.98 -8.89 12.42
N PRO A 188 8.48 -9.51 11.34
CA PRO A 188 7.92 -9.32 10.02
C PRO A 188 6.44 -9.70 9.96
N PHE A 189 5.68 -8.95 9.18
CA PHE A 189 4.25 -9.15 8.99
C PHE A 189 3.92 -9.21 7.50
N VAL A 190 3.20 -10.25 7.09
CA VAL A 190 2.77 -10.44 5.70
C VAL A 190 1.26 -10.52 5.60
N MET A 191 0.69 -9.94 4.55
CA MET A 191 -0.77 -9.95 4.32
C MET A 191 -1.08 -10.43 2.91
N SER A 192 -1.61 -11.66 2.78
CA SER A 192 -1.83 -12.34 1.48
C SER A 192 -0.68 -12.10 0.49
N ALA A 193 0.55 -12.32 0.98
CA ALA A 193 1.77 -11.86 0.33
C ALA A 193 2.26 -12.82 -0.77
N PRO A 194 2.99 -12.30 -1.78
CA PRO A 194 3.65 -13.13 -2.77
C PRO A 194 4.87 -13.86 -2.17
N GLN A 195 5.37 -14.88 -2.86
CA GLN A 195 6.54 -15.65 -2.44
C GLN A 195 7.76 -14.76 -2.13
N ALA A 196 8.00 -13.72 -2.94
CA ALA A 196 9.08 -12.75 -2.71
C ALA A 196 9.09 -12.12 -1.31
N ALA A 197 7.95 -11.94 -0.64
CA ALA A 197 7.93 -11.40 0.71
C ALA A 197 8.57 -12.38 1.71
N TYR A 198 8.25 -13.66 1.62
CA TYR A 198 8.81 -14.71 2.46
C TYR A 198 10.31 -14.91 2.18
N ASP A 199 10.71 -14.88 0.91
CA ASP A 199 12.11 -15.00 0.52
C ASP A 199 12.95 -13.84 1.10
N CYS A 200 12.43 -12.61 1.02
CA CYS A 200 13.08 -11.45 1.65
C CYS A 200 13.16 -11.57 3.18
N ILE A 201 12.11 -12.06 3.84
CA ILE A 201 12.13 -12.32 5.30
C ILE A 201 13.24 -13.31 5.66
N ALA A 202 13.37 -14.40 4.89
CA ALA A 202 14.37 -15.42 5.12
C ALA A 202 15.79 -14.87 4.94
N ILE A 203 16.04 -14.08 3.89
CA ILE A 203 17.34 -13.44 3.64
C ILE A 203 17.70 -12.43 4.73
N ALA A 204 16.72 -11.69 5.24
CA ALA A 204 16.90 -10.76 6.35
C ALA A 204 17.27 -11.48 7.67
N GLY A 205 17.10 -12.81 7.73
CA GLY A 205 17.48 -13.65 8.86
C GLY A 205 16.37 -13.81 9.91
N TYR A 206 15.12 -13.54 9.54
CA TYR A 206 13.98 -13.78 10.42
C TYR A 206 13.44 -15.20 10.21
N ASP A 207 13.41 -15.97 11.30
CA ASP A 207 12.82 -17.31 11.38
C ASP A 207 11.34 -17.28 11.78
N ARG A 208 10.91 -16.17 12.38
CA ARG A 208 9.56 -15.91 12.86
C ARG A 208 8.92 -14.76 12.10
N TYR A 209 7.65 -14.92 11.75
CA TYR A 209 6.83 -13.86 11.15
C TYR A 209 5.36 -14.09 11.42
N LEU A 210 4.58 -13.00 11.45
CA LEU A 210 3.12 -13.07 11.52
C LEU A 210 2.55 -12.99 10.10
N GLN A 211 1.57 -13.84 9.78
CA GLN A 211 0.84 -13.76 8.52
C GLN A 211 -0.65 -13.55 8.75
N ALA A 212 -1.26 -12.73 7.89
CA ALA A 212 -2.71 -12.59 7.77
C ALA A 212 -3.15 -12.96 6.35
N GLU A 213 -3.93 -14.03 6.21
CA GLU A 213 -4.51 -14.45 4.93
C GLU A 213 -5.92 -13.89 4.81
N ARG A 214 -6.13 -12.99 3.84
CA ARG A 214 -7.45 -12.43 3.50
C ARG A 214 -8.12 -13.24 2.41
N ARG A 215 -9.40 -13.55 2.59
CA ARG A 215 -10.23 -14.25 1.60
C ARG A 215 -11.50 -13.44 1.33
N LEU A 216 -11.55 -12.87 0.13
CA LEU A 216 -12.73 -12.20 -0.41
C LEU A 216 -13.81 -13.24 -0.73
N ASP A 217 -15.07 -12.84 -0.65
CA ASP A 217 -16.20 -13.70 -1.02
C ASP A 217 -16.15 -13.99 -2.53
N PRO A 218 -16.25 -15.25 -2.99
CA PRO A 218 -16.26 -15.59 -4.41
C PRO A 218 -17.36 -14.88 -5.22
N GLN A 219 -18.47 -14.51 -4.59
CA GLN A 219 -19.54 -13.74 -5.24
C GLN A 219 -19.06 -12.36 -5.73
N LEU A 220 -18.09 -11.74 -5.05
CA LEU A 220 -17.50 -10.48 -5.51
C LEU A 220 -16.85 -10.66 -6.89
N LEU A 221 -16.12 -11.76 -7.09
CA LEU A 221 -15.48 -12.05 -8.38
C LEU A 221 -16.50 -12.35 -9.46
N ARG A 222 -17.57 -13.08 -9.12
CA ARG A 222 -18.69 -13.34 -10.03
C ARG A 222 -19.37 -12.04 -10.48
N LEU A 223 -19.72 -11.16 -9.54
CA LEU A 223 -20.38 -9.88 -9.86
C LEU A 223 -19.50 -8.99 -10.74
N ASN A 224 -18.19 -8.95 -10.50
CA ASN A 224 -17.26 -8.23 -11.37
C ASN A 224 -17.30 -8.78 -12.81
N SER A 225 -17.36 -10.11 -12.98
CA SER A 225 -17.48 -10.73 -14.32
C SER A 225 -18.84 -10.47 -14.98
N GLU A 226 -19.89 -10.24 -14.18
CA GLU A 226 -21.21 -9.81 -14.65
C GLU A 226 -21.28 -8.30 -14.96
N GLY A 227 -20.16 -7.58 -14.82
CA GLY A 227 -20.03 -6.18 -15.18
C GLY A 227 -20.38 -5.20 -14.06
N TYR A 228 -20.43 -5.63 -12.79
CA TYR A 228 -20.47 -4.70 -11.65
C TYR A 228 -19.21 -3.83 -11.61
N LEU A 229 -19.27 -2.73 -10.85
CA LEU A 229 -18.16 -1.81 -10.76
C LEU A 229 -16.95 -2.49 -10.10
N ASN A 230 -15.78 -2.25 -10.70
CA ASN A 230 -14.51 -2.76 -10.20
C ASN A 230 -13.43 -1.67 -10.28
N GLY A 231 -12.34 -1.88 -9.55
CA GLY A 231 -11.21 -0.96 -9.50
C GLY A 231 -10.46 -1.04 -8.17
N HIS A 232 -9.50 -0.13 -8.00
CA HIS A 232 -8.65 -0.03 -6.82
C HIS A 232 -9.46 0.11 -5.52
N VAL A 233 -8.91 -0.44 -4.44
CA VAL A 233 -9.33 -0.21 -3.06
C VAL A 233 -8.11 0.23 -2.26
N PRO A 234 -8.24 1.07 -1.22
CA PRO A 234 -7.11 1.59 -0.44
C PRO A 234 -6.46 0.47 0.39
N PHE A 235 -5.66 -0.36 -0.27
CA PHE A 235 -5.10 -1.59 0.30
C PHE A 235 -4.21 -1.29 1.51
N SER A 236 -3.45 -0.19 1.50
CA SER A 236 -2.60 0.21 2.63
C SER A 236 -3.42 0.63 3.85
N ALA A 237 -4.62 1.18 3.65
CA ALA A 237 -5.52 1.50 4.77
C ALA A 237 -6.10 0.22 5.39
N ILE A 238 -6.48 -0.75 4.56
CA ILE A 238 -6.90 -2.08 5.03
C ILE A 238 -5.74 -2.78 5.78
N LEU A 239 -4.52 -2.71 5.22
CA LEU A 239 -3.30 -3.21 5.87
C LEU A 239 -3.08 -2.54 7.23
N ALA A 240 -3.34 -1.24 7.38
CA ALA A 240 -3.15 -0.53 8.65
C ALA A 240 -4.02 -1.13 9.78
N PHE A 241 -5.29 -1.41 9.51
CA PHE A 241 -6.19 -2.03 10.50
C PHE A 241 -5.83 -3.49 10.79
N ILE A 242 -5.44 -4.26 9.78
CA ILE A 242 -5.05 -5.67 9.95
C ILE A 242 -3.71 -5.77 10.70
N ALA A 243 -2.73 -4.94 10.35
CA ALA A 243 -1.46 -4.86 11.05
C ALA A 243 -1.63 -4.40 12.50
N ALA A 244 -2.59 -3.51 12.77
CA ALA A 244 -2.93 -3.08 14.13
C ALA A 244 -3.40 -4.23 15.03
N LEU A 245 -4.30 -5.10 14.53
CA LEU A 245 -4.66 -6.31 15.27
C LEU A 245 -3.46 -7.24 15.38
N GLY A 246 -2.68 -7.43 14.30
CA GLY A 246 -1.48 -8.26 14.33
C GLY A 246 -0.46 -7.83 15.38
N ALA A 247 -0.25 -6.52 15.53
CA ALA A 247 0.63 -5.94 16.54
C ALA A 247 0.07 -6.17 17.95
N ALA A 248 -1.24 -6.00 18.17
CA ALA A 248 -1.86 -6.33 19.45
C ALA A 248 -1.75 -7.82 19.81
N LEU A 249 -1.94 -8.71 18.82
CA LEU A 249 -1.80 -10.16 18.99
C LEU A 249 -0.38 -10.62 19.32
N THR A 250 0.63 -9.81 18.97
CA THR A 250 2.05 -10.15 19.10
C THR A 250 2.81 -9.20 20.02
N HIS A 251 2.08 -8.40 20.81
CA HIS A 251 2.59 -7.42 21.77
C HIS A 251 3.56 -6.41 21.17
N LYS A 252 3.38 -6.05 19.89
CA LYS A 252 4.21 -5.07 19.19
C LYS A 252 3.69 -3.66 19.40
N ARG A 253 4.60 -2.75 19.76
CA ARG A 253 4.28 -1.33 19.97
C ARG A 253 4.25 -0.53 18.69
N TYR A 254 5.15 -0.84 17.76
CA TYR A 254 5.37 -0.07 16.55
C TYR A 254 4.91 -0.86 15.33
N ILE A 255 4.34 -0.18 14.35
CA ILE A 255 4.05 -0.72 13.01
C ILE A 255 4.79 0.19 12.02
N ALA A 256 5.89 -0.32 11.47
CA ALA A 256 6.82 0.46 10.65
C ALA A 256 6.59 0.18 9.16
N LEU A 257 5.80 1.03 8.50
CA LEU A 257 5.45 0.87 7.09
C LEU A 257 6.60 1.35 6.22
N SER A 258 6.77 0.74 5.05
CA SER A 258 7.83 1.11 4.11
C SER A 258 7.39 2.21 3.12
N ASN A 259 6.39 3.03 3.46
CA ASN A 259 5.96 4.10 2.56
C ASN A 259 6.97 5.23 2.57
N GLU A 260 7.09 5.88 1.41
CA GLU A 260 8.12 6.87 1.11
C GLU A 260 7.49 8.22 0.73
N LYS A 261 8.29 9.24 0.48
CA LYS A 261 7.83 10.62 0.25
C LYS A 261 7.00 10.80 -1.03
N SER A 262 7.40 10.16 -2.12
CA SER A 262 6.82 10.20 -3.47
C SER A 262 5.38 9.69 -3.55
N ALA A 263 4.92 8.90 -2.57
CA ALA A 263 3.54 8.48 -2.44
C ALA A 263 2.56 9.67 -2.26
N ASN A 264 3.06 10.84 -1.86
CA ASN A 264 2.29 12.08 -1.77
C ASN A 264 1.94 12.68 -3.14
N GLU A 265 2.62 12.32 -4.23
CA GLU A 265 2.31 12.87 -5.57
C GLU A 265 1.07 12.18 -6.17
N PRO A 266 0.03 12.94 -6.56
CA PRO A 266 -1.21 12.37 -7.10
C PRO A 266 -0.98 11.69 -8.46
N SER A 267 -1.80 10.69 -8.78
CA SER A 267 -1.75 9.98 -10.07
C SER A 267 -2.27 10.83 -11.22
N VAL A 268 -3.23 11.71 -10.94
CA VAL A 268 -3.75 12.70 -11.89
C VAL A 268 -3.26 14.08 -11.44
N PRO A 269 -2.25 14.66 -12.12
CA PRO A 269 -1.65 15.94 -11.73
C PRO A 269 -2.69 17.05 -11.57
N GLY A 270 -2.55 17.87 -10.53
CA GLY A 270 -3.47 18.97 -10.23
C GLY A 270 -4.81 18.56 -9.63
N THR A 271 -4.99 17.29 -9.24
CA THR A 271 -6.22 16.79 -8.61
C THR A 271 -5.93 15.99 -7.33
N MET A 272 -6.98 15.60 -6.61
CA MET A 272 -6.90 14.70 -5.45
C MET A 272 -6.90 13.21 -5.81
N PHE A 273 -7.02 12.84 -7.09
CA PHE A 273 -7.09 11.43 -7.50
C PHE A 273 -5.72 10.77 -7.44
N ASN A 274 -5.50 9.99 -6.38
CA ASN A 274 -4.24 9.35 -6.09
C ASN A 274 -4.41 7.84 -5.84
N HIS A 275 -3.77 6.99 -6.65
CA HIS A 275 -3.65 5.54 -6.42
C HIS A 275 -3.06 5.21 -5.04
N GLN A 276 -2.19 6.09 -4.54
CA GLN A 276 -1.43 5.91 -3.32
C GLN A 276 -1.96 6.75 -2.15
N TYR A 277 -3.20 7.25 -2.18
CA TYR A 277 -3.76 8.06 -1.09
C TYR A 277 -3.54 7.44 0.30
N SER A 278 -3.79 6.13 0.44
CA SER A 278 -3.59 5.41 1.72
C SER A 278 -2.13 5.23 2.15
N LYS A 279 -1.18 5.82 1.42
CA LYS A 279 0.25 5.91 1.73
C LYS A 279 0.70 7.35 1.90
N THR A 280 -0.16 8.35 1.82
CA THR A 280 0.23 9.76 2.01
C THR A 280 0.44 10.08 3.48
N VAL A 281 1.12 11.18 3.77
CA VAL A 281 1.25 11.67 5.15
C VAL A 281 -0.09 12.20 5.68
N GLU A 282 -0.95 12.77 4.83
CA GLU A 282 -2.35 13.08 5.18
C GLU A 282 -3.07 11.87 5.75
N PHE A 283 -3.11 10.73 5.03
CA PHE A 283 -3.74 9.51 5.52
C PHE A 283 -3.09 9.02 6.82
N GLU A 284 -1.76 9.04 6.91
CA GLU A 284 -1.03 8.60 8.10
C GLU A 284 -1.39 9.42 9.34
N ARG A 285 -1.51 10.75 9.21
CA ARG A 285 -1.96 11.66 10.28
C ARG A 285 -3.41 11.40 10.67
N ASP A 286 -4.30 11.30 9.69
CA ASP A 286 -5.73 11.04 9.91
C ASP A 286 -5.94 9.69 10.61
N PHE A 287 -5.27 8.64 10.13
CA PHE A 287 -5.30 7.31 10.73
C PHE A 287 -4.75 7.34 12.15
N THR A 288 -3.61 8.00 12.39
CA THR A 288 -3.01 8.09 13.73
C THR A 288 -3.94 8.81 14.71
N ALA A 289 -4.57 9.90 14.29
CA ALA A 289 -5.52 10.65 15.11
C ALA A 289 -6.77 9.80 15.43
N TYR A 290 -7.34 9.16 14.41
CA TYR A 290 -8.50 8.26 14.55
C TYR A 290 -8.19 7.07 15.47
N PHE A 291 -7.07 6.41 15.22
CA PHE A 291 -6.67 5.15 15.84
C PHE A 291 -6.22 5.33 17.30
N LYS A 292 -5.74 6.52 17.69
CA LYS A 292 -5.43 6.85 19.09
C LYS A 292 -6.63 6.60 20.01
N GLY A 293 -7.85 6.83 19.52
CA GLY A 293 -9.07 6.57 20.28
C GLY A 293 -9.51 5.10 20.29
N ILE A 294 -8.84 4.22 19.56
CA ILE A 294 -9.13 2.77 19.48
C ILE A 294 -8.06 1.97 20.22
N MET A 295 -6.77 2.24 19.96
CA MET A 295 -5.65 1.53 20.58
C MET A 295 -4.45 2.49 20.75
N PRO A 296 -4.44 3.31 21.83
CA PRO A 296 -3.46 4.38 22.00
C PRO A 296 -2.01 3.90 22.16
N GLY A 297 -1.82 2.65 22.59
CA GLY A 297 -0.52 2.03 22.86
C GLY A 297 0.29 1.70 21.59
N ILE A 298 -0.39 1.44 20.46
CA ILE A 298 0.25 1.10 19.19
C ILE A 298 0.52 2.37 18.38
N LYS A 299 1.68 2.43 17.73
CA LYS A 299 2.11 3.54 16.86
C LYS A 299 2.27 3.06 15.43
N TYR A 300 1.45 3.59 14.53
CA TYR A 300 1.51 3.37 13.09
C TYR A 300 2.23 4.56 12.43
N PHE A 301 3.23 4.29 11.60
CA PHE A 301 3.98 5.33 10.89
C PHE A 301 4.70 4.76 9.67
N SER A 302 5.11 5.64 8.76
CA SER A 302 5.95 5.26 7.61
C SER A 302 7.42 5.52 7.91
N LEU A 303 8.20 4.43 8.05
CA LEU A 303 9.63 4.46 8.36
C LEU A 303 10.45 5.21 7.30
N LEU A 304 10.10 5.00 6.02
CA LEU A 304 10.85 5.56 4.88
C LEU A 304 10.31 6.91 4.40
N ARG A 305 9.33 7.53 5.10
CA ARG A 305 8.73 8.81 4.71
C ARG A 305 9.74 9.92 4.41
N PRO A 306 10.87 10.05 5.13
CA PRO A 306 11.86 11.07 4.83
C PRO A 306 12.61 10.88 3.50
N LEU A 307 12.53 9.69 2.90
CA LEU A 307 13.28 9.32 1.71
C LEU A 307 12.41 9.33 0.46
N TYR A 308 13.02 9.68 -0.66
CA TYR A 308 12.50 9.48 -2.00
C TYR A 308 12.79 8.06 -2.51
N GLU A 309 12.00 7.58 -3.47
CA GLU A 309 12.22 6.31 -4.17
C GLU A 309 13.62 6.16 -4.75
N ILE A 310 14.22 7.24 -5.25
CA ILE A 310 15.58 7.20 -5.79
C ILE A 310 16.65 6.86 -4.73
N GLU A 311 16.43 7.28 -3.49
CA GLU A 311 17.33 7.05 -2.35
C GLU A 311 17.16 5.62 -1.83
N ILE A 312 15.91 5.16 -1.78
CA ILE A 312 15.56 3.77 -1.48
C ILE A 312 16.14 2.85 -2.54
N GLY A 313 16.09 3.23 -3.82
CA GLY A 313 16.72 2.50 -4.93
C GLY A 313 18.24 2.36 -4.76
N GLN A 314 18.92 3.43 -4.35
CA GLN A 314 20.35 3.42 -4.07
C GLN A 314 20.69 2.51 -2.88
N ALA A 315 19.98 2.65 -1.77
CA ALA A 315 20.17 1.82 -0.59
C ALA A 315 19.94 0.34 -0.92
N PHE A 316 18.83 0.03 -1.62
CA PHE A 316 18.50 -1.33 -2.04
C PHE A 316 19.57 -1.95 -2.94
N ALA A 317 20.15 -1.19 -3.88
CA ALA A 317 21.21 -1.68 -4.75
C ALA A 317 22.45 -2.17 -3.97
N GLY A 318 22.64 -1.68 -2.74
CA GLY A 318 23.66 -2.14 -1.79
C GLY A 318 23.37 -3.49 -1.12
N TYR A 319 22.21 -4.11 -1.37
CA TYR A 319 21.79 -5.37 -0.74
C TYR A 319 21.69 -6.52 -1.77
N PRO A 320 22.83 -7.01 -2.31
CA PRO A 320 22.84 -7.94 -3.42
C PRO A 320 22.18 -9.29 -3.15
N ALA A 321 22.08 -9.69 -1.88
CA ALA A 321 21.41 -10.92 -1.47
C ALA A 321 19.95 -10.97 -1.94
N TYR A 322 19.27 -9.82 -1.99
CA TYR A 322 17.84 -9.75 -2.35
C TYR A 322 17.58 -9.67 -3.84
N HIS A 323 18.58 -9.35 -4.67
CA HIS A 323 18.41 -9.02 -6.09
C HIS A 323 17.74 -10.17 -6.89
N SER A 324 17.93 -11.42 -6.49
CA SER A 324 17.31 -12.57 -7.15
C SER A 324 15.85 -12.81 -6.71
N VAL A 325 15.44 -12.37 -5.52
CA VAL A 325 14.15 -12.76 -4.91
C VAL A 325 13.12 -11.64 -4.83
N PHE A 326 13.54 -10.37 -4.76
CA PHE A 326 12.60 -9.26 -4.62
C PHE A 326 11.69 -9.16 -5.85
N ARG A 327 10.38 -8.95 -5.64
CA ARG A 327 9.40 -8.79 -6.73
C ARG A 327 8.33 -7.80 -6.30
N SER A 328 8.03 -6.85 -7.18
CA SER A 328 6.91 -5.91 -6.99
C SER A 328 6.00 -5.80 -8.21
N CYS A 329 6.13 -6.70 -9.19
CA CYS A 329 5.29 -6.70 -10.38
C CYS A 329 3.86 -7.12 -10.04
N ASN A 330 2.88 -6.23 -10.27
CA ASN A 330 1.48 -6.55 -10.02
C ASN A 330 0.92 -7.61 -10.99
N ARG A 331 1.29 -7.55 -12.28
CA ARG A 331 0.87 -8.54 -13.29
C ARG A 331 1.46 -9.93 -13.05
N GLY A 332 2.71 -10.00 -12.60
CA GLY A 332 3.43 -11.26 -12.33
C GLY A 332 3.35 -11.74 -10.87
N LYS A 333 2.55 -11.09 -10.02
CA LYS A 333 2.48 -11.38 -8.57
C LYS A 333 2.12 -12.84 -8.27
N LYS A 334 1.16 -13.41 -9.02
CA LYS A 334 0.68 -14.80 -8.80
C LYS A 334 1.72 -15.86 -9.14
N THR A 335 2.60 -15.57 -10.10
CA THR A 335 3.65 -16.48 -10.59
C THR A 335 5.04 -16.10 -10.09
N ASN A 336 5.14 -15.07 -9.25
CA ASN A 336 6.38 -14.54 -8.69
C ASN A 336 7.43 -14.12 -9.74
N VAL A 337 6.98 -13.53 -10.86
CA VAL A 337 7.86 -13.09 -11.97
C VAL A 337 7.79 -11.59 -12.22
N TRP A 338 8.84 -11.03 -12.81
CA TRP A 338 8.76 -9.74 -13.49
C TRP A 338 8.12 -9.95 -14.86
N CYS A 339 6.98 -9.33 -15.13
CA CYS A 339 6.36 -9.47 -16.46
C CYS A 339 7.15 -8.73 -17.54
N GLY A 340 7.98 -7.75 -17.19
CA GLY A 340 8.78 -6.94 -18.12
C GLY A 340 8.02 -5.88 -18.90
N HIS A 341 6.67 -5.90 -18.92
CA HIS A 341 5.87 -5.05 -19.82
C HIS A 341 4.94 -4.07 -19.09
N CYS A 342 5.03 -3.94 -17.75
CA CYS A 342 4.15 -3.05 -16.98
C CYS A 342 4.90 -1.83 -16.41
N PRO A 343 4.17 -0.75 -16.07
CA PRO A 343 4.78 0.47 -15.51
C PRO A 343 5.63 0.21 -14.28
N LYS A 344 5.20 -0.69 -13.39
CA LYS A 344 5.97 -1.05 -12.19
C LYS A 344 7.29 -1.77 -12.50
N CYS A 345 7.35 -2.59 -13.55
CA CYS A 345 8.63 -3.22 -13.96
C CYS A 345 9.60 -2.17 -14.50
N LEU A 346 9.13 -1.34 -15.44
CA LEU A 346 9.96 -0.31 -16.06
C LEU A 346 10.43 0.72 -15.03
N PHE A 347 9.55 1.18 -14.14
CA PHE A 347 9.89 2.11 -13.07
C PHE A 347 11.00 1.56 -12.16
N VAL A 348 10.88 0.32 -11.67
CA VAL A 348 11.90 -0.26 -10.79
C VAL A 348 13.22 -0.46 -11.53
N TYR A 349 13.20 -0.85 -12.81
CA TYR A 349 14.41 -0.91 -13.64
C TYR A 349 15.08 0.46 -13.74
N ILE A 350 14.29 1.51 -14.03
CA ILE A 350 14.78 2.89 -14.14
C ILE A 350 15.42 3.35 -12.83
N ILE A 351 14.73 3.20 -11.69
CA ILE A 351 15.23 3.66 -10.38
C ILE A 351 16.52 2.94 -9.95
N LEU A 352 16.69 1.68 -10.33
CA LEU A 352 17.91 0.92 -10.03
C LEU A 352 19.04 1.15 -11.05
N SER A 353 18.73 1.65 -12.26
CA SER A 353 19.70 1.78 -13.34
C SER A 353 20.92 2.69 -13.07
N PRO A 354 20.84 3.73 -12.22
CA PRO A 354 22.02 4.50 -11.83
C PRO A 354 23.01 3.73 -10.94
N TYR A 355 22.55 2.65 -10.30
CA TYR A 355 23.25 2.01 -9.17
C TYR A 355 23.64 0.57 -9.46
N LEU A 356 23.02 -0.07 -10.45
CA LEU A 356 23.32 -1.44 -10.88
C LEU A 356 23.75 -1.46 -12.35
N GLU A 357 24.73 -2.32 -12.65
CA GLU A 357 25.18 -2.59 -14.01
C GLU A 357 24.03 -3.10 -14.90
N ARG A 358 24.04 -2.69 -16.17
CA ARG A 358 23.01 -3.06 -17.17
C ARG A 358 22.82 -4.57 -17.27
N GLU A 359 23.90 -5.34 -17.29
CA GLU A 359 23.82 -6.81 -17.32
C GLU A 359 23.19 -7.40 -16.05
N LYS A 360 23.40 -6.77 -14.89
CA LYS A 360 22.75 -7.21 -13.65
C LYS A 360 21.25 -6.95 -13.69
N LEU A 361 20.82 -5.81 -14.22
CA LEU A 361 19.40 -5.50 -14.41
C LEU A 361 18.76 -6.50 -15.39
N LYS A 362 19.41 -6.81 -16.51
CA LYS A 362 18.96 -7.85 -17.45
C LYS A 362 18.76 -9.20 -16.75
N GLN A 363 19.67 -9.61 -15.88
CA GLN A 363 19.51 -10.84 -15.09
C GLN A 363 18.32 -10.79 -14.13
N ILE A 364 18.08 -9.65 -13.48
CA ILE A 364 16.96 -9.47 -12.53
C ILE A 364 15.61 -9.52 -13.24
N PHE A 365 15.48 -8.81 -14.36
CA PHE A 365 14.22 -8.62 -15.08
C PHE A 365 14.01 -9.61 -16.24
N GLY A 366 15.02 -10.41 -16.56
CA GLY A 366 15.03 -11.36 -17.67
C GLY A 366 15.30 -10.76 -19.06
N ARG A 367 15.33 -9.42 -19.17
CA ARG A 367 15.62 -8.69 -20.41
C ARG A 367 16.02 -7.24 -20.11
N ASP A 368 16.50 -6.53 -21.13
CA ASP A 368 16.81 -5.11 -21.02
C ASP A 368 15.56 -4.28 -21.29
N LEU A 369 14.98 -3.69 -20.24
CA LEU A 369 13.76 -2.90 -20.38
C LEU A 369 14.00 -1.52 -21.01
N LEU A 370 15.22 -0.98 -20.92
CA LEU A 370 15.54 0.32 -21.54
C LEU A 370 15.80 0.20 -23.04
N ALA A 371 16.05 -1.01 -23.54
CA ALA A 371 16.21 -1.27 -24.97
C ALA A 371 14.88 -1.62 -25.67
N ASP A 372 13.79 -1.82 -24.93
CA ASP A 372 12.50 -2.19 -25.49
C ASP A 372 11.65 -0.96 -25.87
N GLU A 373 11.61 -0.64 -27.17
CA GLU A 373 10.86 0.50 -27.71
C GLU A 373 9.35 0.41 -27.48
N GLU A 374 8.79 -0.80 -27.33
CA GLU A 374 7.35 -1.00 -27.10
C GLU A 374 6.89 -0.41 -25.76
N LEU A 375 7.84 -0.19 -24.84
CA LEU A 375 7.60 0.45 -23.54
C LEU A 375 7.55 1.98 -23.61
N TRP A 376 7.76 2.60 -24.78
CA TRP A 376 7.71 4.05 -24.92
C TRP A 376 6.40 4.69 -24.39
N PRO A 377 5.19 4.17 -24.68
CA PRO A 377 3.95 4.73 -24.13
C PRO A 377 3.96 4.73 -22.59
N VAL A 378 4.47 3.66 -21.97
CA VAL A 378 4.61 3.55 -20.52
C VAL A 378 5.63 4.55 -19.99
N LEU A 379 6.76 4.71 -20.67
CA LEU A 379 7.77 5.69 -20.28
C LEU A 379 7.23 7.12 -20.37
N ARG A 380 6.41 7.45 -21.37
CA ARG A 380 5.77 8.78 -21.47
C ARG A 380 4.93 9.11 -20.24
N GLU A 381 4.15 8.16 -19.74
CA GLU A 381 3.39 8.34 -18.50
C GLU A 381 4.32 8.59 -17.31
N LEU A 382 5.40 7.80 -17.18
CA LEU A 382 6.41 7.96 -16.12
C LEU A 382 7.20 9.28 -16.20
N LEU A 383 7.39 9.81 -17.42
CA LEU A 383 8.06 11.09 -17.67
C LEU A 383 7.14 12.30 -17.51
N GLY A 384 5.84 12.10 -17.28
CA GLY A 384 4.85 13.19 -17.21
C GLY A 384 4.51 13.80 -18.58
N LEU A 385 4.65 13.03 -19.66
CA LEU A 385 4.28 13.41 -21.03
C LEU A 385 2.88 12.92 -21.45
N ALA A 386 2.11 12.39 -20.50
CA ALA A 386 0.74 11.93 -20.66
C ALA A 386 -0.18 12.64 -19.66
N GLU A 387 -1.50 12.51 -19.83
CA GLU A 387 -2.50 13.12 -18.95
C GLU A 387 -2.39 12.60 -17.50
N THR A 388 -2.03 11.34 -17.33
CA THR A 388 -1.94 10.68 -16.03
C THR A 388 -0.59 10.00 -15.86
N LYS A 389 -0.16 9.90 -14.60
CA LYS A 389 0.83 8.90 -14.21
C LYS A 389 0.17 7.52 -14.22
N PRO A 390 0.96 6.44 -14.36
CA PRO A 390 0.40 5.10 -14.23
C PRO A 390 -0.31 4.94 -12.88
N PHE A 391 -1.51 4.35 -12.87
CA PHE A 391 -2.23 3.95 -11.65
C PHE A 391 -1.58 2.71 -11.01
N GLU A 392 -0.32 2.88 -10.63
CA GLU A 392 0.58 1.89 -10.06
C GLU A 392 1.37 2.57 -8.95
N CYS A 393 1.95 1.78 -8.04
CA CYS A 393 2.84 2.32 -7.01
C CYS A 393 4.21 2.69 -7.62
N VAL A 394 4.29 3.80 -8.34
CA VAL A 394 5.52 4.33 -8.94
C VAL A 394 5.89 5.66 -8.28
N GLY A 395 7.17 6.03 -8.35
CA GLY A 395 7.72 7.27 -7.79
C GLY A 395 7.26 8.50 -8.56
N THR A 396 7.92 9.62 -8.30
CA THR A 396 7.59 10.89 -8.95
C THR A 396 8.16 11.01 -10.35
N ILE A 397 7.61 11.94 -11.13
CA ILE A 397 8.11 12.26 -12.47
C ILE A 397 9.58 12.70 -12.40
N TRP A 398 9.94 13.52 -11.42
CA TRP A 398 11.31 14.02 -11.30
C TRP A 398 12.31 12.90 -11.01
N GLU A 399 11.95 11.90 -10.20
CA GLU A 399 12.84 10.78 -9.87
C GLU A 399 13.13 9.90 -11.08
N VAL A 400 12.12 9.69 -11.93
CA VAL A 400 12.28 8.96 -13.19
C VAL A 400 13.25 9.69 -14.10
N ARG A 401 13.07 11.01 -14.28
CA ARG A 401 13.95 11.85 -15.10
C ARG A 401 15.37 11.90 -14.53
N TYR A 402 15.51 12.07 -13.21
CA TYR A 402 16.79 12.08 -12.52
C TYR A 402 17.52 10.74 -12.66
N ALA A 403 16.81 9.61 -12.48
CA ALA A 403 17.39 8.28 -12.64
C ALA A 403 17.90 8.06 -14.07
N LEU A 404 17.11 8.42 -15.09
CA LEU A 404 17.52 8.29 -16.48
C LEU A 404 18.70 9.18 -16.83
N ALA A 405 18.71 10.44 -16.37
CA ALA A 405 19.82 11.36 -16.57
C ALA A 405 21.12 10.84 -15.89
N LYS A 406 21.01 10.35 -14.65
CA LYS A 406 22.14 9.79 -13.91
C LYS A 406 22.66 8.51 -14.54
N ALA A 407 21.80 7.64 -15.04
CA ALA A 407 22.19 6.46 -15.80
C ALA A 407 22.88 6.84 -17.12
N ALA A 408 22.32 7.80 -17.87
CA ALA A 408 22.92 8.29 -19.12
C ALA A 408 24.33 8.84 -18.89
N SER A 409 24.51 9.67 -17.86
CA SER A 409 25.82 10.19 -17.46
C SER A 409 26.80 9.08 -17.06
N ARG A 410 26.36 8.12 -16.22
CA ARG A 410 27.19 7.00 -15.75
C ARG A 410 27.72 6.15 -16.91
N TYR A 411 26.87 5.83 -17.88
CA TYR A 411 27.20 4.90 -18.97
C TYR A 411 27.62 5.58 -20.27
N GLY A 412 27.68 6.92 -20.31
CA GLY A 412 28.03 7.68 -21.52
C GLY A 412 27.00 7.58 -22.65
N TYR A 413 25.72 7.36 -22.31
CA TYR A 413 24.65 7.27 -23.30
C TYR A 413 24.41 8.63 -23.96
N SER A 414 24.30 8.61 -25.28
CA SER A 414 24.12 9.79 -26.13
C SER A 414 23.16 9.50 -27.28
N ILE A 415 22.59 10.57 -27.85
CA ILE A 415 21.72 10.48 -29.02
C ILE A 415 22.52 9.93 -30.22
N GLY A 416 22.05 8.85 -30.84
CA GLY A 416 22.76 8.15 -31.92
C GLY A 416 23.94 7.28 -31.47
N GLY A 417 24.18 7.13 -30.16
CA GLY A 417 25.20 6.23 -29.63
C GLY A 417 24.80 4.76 -29.82
N ALA A 418 25.69 3.94 -30.37
CA ALA A 418 25.40 2.54 -30.71
C ALA A 418 24.98 1.67 -29.51
N ASP A 419 25.52 1.97 -28.31
CA ASP A 419 25.21 1.24 -27.08
C ASP A 419 24.08 1.87 -26.26
N THR A 420 23.54 3.02 -26.68
CA THR A 420 22.46 3.73 -26.00
C THR A 420 21.15 2.93 -26.11
N PRO A 421 20.52 2.54 -24.98
CA PRO A 421 19.22 1.89 -25.03
C PRO A 421 18.15 2.82 -25.64
N ALA A 422 17.27 2.29 -26.48
CA ALA A 422 16.32 3.08 -27.26
C ALA A 422 15.45 4.02 -26.40
N LEU A 423 14.98 3.57 -25.24
CA LEU A 423 14.20 4.42 -24.34
C LEU A 423 15.00 5.55 -23.69
N VAL A 424 16.30 5.34 -23.46
CA VAL A 424 17.20 6.40 -22.97
C VAL A 424 17.42 7.43 -24.06
N GLU A 425 17.61 7.00 -25.31
CA GLU A 425 17.71 7.92 -26.44
C GLU A 425 16.45 8.76 -26.61
N LEU A 426 15.26 8.15 -26.51
CA LEU A 426 13.98 8.88 -26.54
C LEU A 426 13.86 9.89 -25.39
N PHE A 427 14.31 9.53 -24.18
CA PHE A 427 14.37 10.46 -23.05
C PHE A 427 15.31 11.63 -23.32
N LEU A 428 16.52 11.38 -23.84
CA LEU A 428 17.49 12.44 -24.16
C LEU A 428 16.97 13.38 -25.25
N LYS A 429 16.29 12.84 -26.28
CA LYS A 429 15.64 13.65 -27.33
C LYS A 429 14.48 14.51 -26.81
N ALA A 430 13.80 14.05 -25.75
CA ALA A 430 12.71 14.80 -25.13
C ALA A 430 13.21 16.02 -24.31
N ASP A 431 14.51 16.09 -24.02
CA ASP A 431 15.18 17.21 -23.33
C ASP A 431 14.46 17.66 -22.05
N LEU A 432 14.08 16.67 -21.24
CA LEU A 432 13.30 16.91 -20.03
C LEU A 432 14.22 17.18 -18.82
N PRO A 433 14.00 18.28 -18.07
CA PRO A 433 14.85 18.59 -16.93
C PRO A 433 14.63 17.58 -15.79
N PRO A 434 15.70 17.11 -15.12
CA PRO A 434 15.62 16.25 -13.94
C PRO A 434 15.33 17.02 -12.64
N ALA A 435 14.77 18.23 -12.74
CA ALA A 435 14.64 19.14 -11.62
C ALA A 435 13.66 18.59 -10.57
N LYS A 436 14.18 18.43 -9.35
CA LYS A 436 13.36 18.16 -8.17
C LYS A 436 12.42 19.37 -7.96
N PRO A 437 11.11 19.18 -7.85
CA PRO A 437 10.19 20.28 -7.64
C PRO A 437 10.46 20.97 -6.31
N ASP A 438 10.31 22.30 -6.29
CA ASP A 438 10.42 23.14 -5.09
C ASP A 438 9.31 22.81 -4.06
N GLU A 439 8.23 22.17 -4.51
CA GLU A 439 7.08 21.80 -3.69
C GLU A 439 7.41 20.62 -2.77
N ASN A 440 7.42 20.93 -1.47
CA ASN A 440 7.39 19.95 -0.40
C ASN A 440 5.98 19.31 -0.39
N TYR A 441 5.75 18.30 -1.24
CA TYR A 441 4.54 17.47 -1.17
C TYR A 441 4.32 17.01 0.27
N GLU A 442 3.36 17.65 0.94
CA GLU A 442 3.05 17.56 2.37
C GLU A 442 4.26 17.34 3.28
N ALA A 443 4.88 18.43 3.74
CA ALA A 443 5.97 18.35 4.70
C ALA A 443 5.56 17.64 6.02
N GLY A 444 6.48 16.83 6.53
CA GLY A 444 6.39 16.17 7.83
C GLY A 444 6.19 14.66 7.74
N ASP A 445 6.14 14.04 8.91
CA ASP A 445 6.04 12.59 9.09
C ASP A 445 5.36 12.29 10.44
N CYS A 446 4.98 11.03 10.67
CA CYS A 446 4.64 10.53 12.01
C CYS A 446 5.76 9.64 12.57
N LEU A 447 7.00 9.82 12.10
CA LEU A 447 8.14 8.99 12.45
C LEU A 447 8.52 9.20 13.93
N PRO A 448 8.49 8.15 14.78
CA PRO A 448 8.92 8.28 16.17
C PRO A 448 10.42 8.59 16.25
N GLU A 449 10.80 9.46 17.18
CA GLU A 449 12.15 10.02 17.28
C GLU A 449 13.26 8.96 17.34
N GLN A 450 13.02 7.85 18.04
CA GLN A 450 13.98 6.74 18.15
C GLN A 450 14.35 6.08 16.80
N PHE A 451 13.55 6.26 15.75
CA PHE A 451 13.84 5.77 14.39
C PHE A 451 14.47 6.83 13.49
N ARG A 452 14.32 8.12 13.83
CA ARG A 452 14.72 9.26 12.98
C ARG A 452 16.19 9.21 12.60
N GLY A 453 17.07 9.08 13.59
CA GLY A 453 18.52 9.03 13.35
C GLY A 453 19.00 7.86 12.49
N ARG A 454 18.19 6.80 12.30
CA ARG A 454 18.53 5.70 11.37
C ARG A 454 18.28 6.09 9.92
N VAL A 455 17.14 6.73 9.69
CA VAL A 455 16.71 7.16 8.36
C VAL A 455 17.58 8.32 7.88
N GLU A 456 17.91 9.26 8.77
CA GLU A 456 18.83 10.37 8.49
C GLU A 456 20.22 9.86 8.12
N ARG A 457 20.76 8.86 8.83
CA ARG A 457 22.04 8.25 8.44
C ARG A 457 21.98 7.62 7.05
N LEU A 458 20.87 6.99 6.67
CA LEU A 458 20.72 6.43 5.32
C LEU A 458 20.70 7.54 4.26
N HIS A 459 20.02 8.66 4.53
CA HIS A 459 20.04 9.85 3.69
C HIS A 459 21.48 10.41 3.56
N GLU A 460 22.19 10.60 4.66
CA GLU A 460 23.55 11.15 4.66
C GLU A 460 24.59 10.25 3.97
N LEU A 461 24.50 8.93 4.17
CA LEU A 461 25.42 7.95 3.56
C LEU A 461 25.31 7.90 2.04
N HIS A 462 24.15 8.25 1.48
CA HIS A 462 23.85 8.06 0.07
C HIS A 462 23.66 9.36 -0.71
N PHE A 463 23.35 10.47 -0.04
CA PHE A 463 22.97 11.74 -0.68
C PHE A 463 23.79 12.96 -0.22
N ARG A 464 24.97 12.78 0.40
CA ARG A 464 25.91 13.91 0.57
C ARG A 464 26.12 14.58 -0.80
N PRO A 465 25.82 15.89 -0.94
CA PRO A 465 26.21 16.60 -2.13
C PRO A 465 27.74 16.65 -2.13
N THR A 466 28.38 15.81 -2.95
CA THR A 466 29.70 16.17 -3.45
C THR A 466 29.50 17.49 -4.18
N ALA A 467 30.16 18.55 -3.73
CA ALA A 467 30.00 19.93 -4.19
C ALA A 467 30.34 20.17 -5.68
N SER A 468 30.28 19.13 -6.52
CA SER A 468 30.66 19.12 -7.93
C SER A 468 29.58 18.58 -8.88
N GLN A 469 28.33 18.34 -8.44
CA GLN A 469 27.28 17.75 -9.30
C GLN A 469 26.20 18.73 -9.79
N PHE A 470 26.33 20.03 -9.53
CA PHE A 470 25.44 21.07 -10.08
C PHE A 470 26.23 22.28 -10.61
N ALA A 471 27.36 22.02 -11.28
CA ALA A 471 28.10 23.01 -12.05
C ALA A 471 28.17 22.56 -13.50
#